data_AF-A0A523VR50-F1
#
_entry.id   AF-A0A523VR50-F1
#
_cell.length_a   1.000
_cell.length_b   1.000
_cell.length_c   1.000
_cell.angle_alpha   90.00
_cell.angle_beta   90.00
_cell.angle_gamma   90.00
#
_symmetry.space_group_name_H-M   'P 1'
#
loop_
_entity.id
_entity.type
_entity.pdbx_description
1 polymer ?
#
loop_
_entity_poly.entity_id
_entity_poly.type
_entity_poly.pdbx_seq_one_letter_code
_entity_poly.pdbx_strand_id
1 'polypeptide(L)'
;MKEKEENSQKIKKITKEHTGIFKDKSLIENFIDAHGLEVDVDSLEEIVKEFFLLYLDEVIKKDKKNSKKQYKKSEVDDIREQQLNNQQNKLDKKVDTKLSPSIIKKNNYIKWLHLSDFHIKPNEAYKTSQIFRALQKDIKKLMEDHSISSFDFIIITGDLAYFGKNVDYTDVASLLDDILDYTNTPKERLFIVPGNHDVDRNIVEQQKHQLKTDWKSEDDAVNFLNGDKTILEGFFKKFKGYSDFIDNYFGGNRVFTPTLNFSTHYLEIEGTKVALIGLNSCLKSGEDGEEGKLMITQDQLDKALYNFTKKGDLKCDLDDIPIKICFFHHPLEFIEKNESKKDKVIILQNFDFLLNGHIHDSAYYILNSKGNYEIITIIAGSTFIRNPGRGKQCYNIIKIDSKNLEGYGYFRKFEEGAHYWAIDTSVCQGTGTVEVKLR
;
A
#
# COMPACT_ATOMS: atom_id res chain seq x y z
N MET A 1 -23.83 6.17 -32.31
CA MET A 1 -22.45 6.15 -31.77
C MET A 1 -22.42 6.22 -30.25
N LYS A 2 -23.18 7.09 -29.57
CA LYS A 2 -23.21 7.17 -28.09
C LYS A 2 -23.85 5.98 -27.35
N GLU A 3 -24.74 5.22 -28.00
CA GLU A 3 -25.45 4.08 -27.38
C GLU A 3 -24.67 2.74 -27.42
N LYS A 4 -23.57 2.67 -28.20
CA LYS A 4 -22.73 1.46 -28.35
C LYS A 4 -21.65 1.34 -27.26
N GLU A 5 -21.18 2.45 -26.69
CA GLU A 5 -20.14 2.45 -25.66
C GLU A 5 -20.70 2.15 -24.25
N GLU A 6 -21.96 2.50 -23.97
CA GLU A 6 -22.62 2.23 -22.68
C GLU A 6 -23.00 0.74 -22.47
N ASN A 7 -23.19 -0.03 -23.56
CA ASN A 7 -23.53 -1.46 -23.49
C ASN A 7 -22.31 -2.38 -23.29
N SER A 8 -21.11 -1.96 -23.72
CA SER A 8 -19.85 -2.71 -23.56
C SER A 8 -19.39 -2.82 -22.09
N GLN A 9 -19.76 -1.84 -21.24
CA GLN A 9 -19.38 -1.83 -19.83
C GLN A 9 -20.32 -2.65 -18.92
N LYS A 10 -21.58 -2.91 -19.32
CA LYS A 10 -22.50 -3.81 -18.59
C LYS A 10 -22.20 -5.29 -18.82
N ILE A 11 -21.73 -5.65 -20.02
CA ILE A 11 -21.44 -7.05 -20.40
C ILE A 11 -20.19 -7.59 -19.67
N LYS A 12 -19.15 -6.76 -19.44
CA LYS A 12 -17.96 -7.13 -18.63
C LYS A 12 -18.29 -7.53 -17.18
N LYS A 13 -19.44 -7.10 -16.66
CA LYS A 13 -19.84 -7.30 -15.26
C LYS A 13 -20.55 -8.64 -15.01
N ILE A 14 -21.02 -9.32 -16.06
CA ILE A 14 -21.81 -10.55 -15.91
C ILE A 14 -20.93 -11.79 -16.16
N THR A 15 -19.72 -11.63 -16.74
CA THR A 15 -18.81 -12.73 -17.19
C THR A 15 -18.25 -13.60 -16.12
N LYS A 16 -18.09 -13.06 -14.92
CA LYS A 16 -17.20 -13.69 -13.96
C LYS A 16 -17.89 -14.70 -13.04
N GLU A 17 -19.17 -15.00 -13.26
CA GLU A 17 -19.92 -15.93 -12.38
C GLU A 17 -20.41 -17.26 -13.01
N HIS A 18 -20.50 -17.47 -14.33
CA HIS A 18 -21.08 -18.74 -14.83
C HIS A 18 -20.39 -19.33 -16.08
N THR A 19 -19.24 -19.97 -15.90
CA THR A 19 -18.68 -20.94 -16.86
C THR A 19 -18.81 -22.39 -16.35
N GLY A 20 -20.07 -22.81 -16.20
CA GLY A 20 -20.47 -24.22 -16.07
C GLY A 20 -21.50 -24.66 -17.12
N ILE A 21 -21.89 -23.78 -18.02
CA ILE A 21 -22.90 -23.97 -19.06
C ILE A 21 -22.26 -23.27 -20.28
N PHE A 22 -21.97 -23.87 -21.44
CA PHE A 22 -22.87 -24.32 -22.49
C PHE A 22 -22.03 -25.13 -23.51
N LYS A 23 -22.60 -26.21 -24.09
CA LYS A 23 -21.93 -27.11 -25.05
C LYS A 23 -22.60 -27.22 -26.43
N ASP A 24 -23.57 -26.36 -26.77
CA ASP A 24 -24.38 -26.55 -27.98
C ASP A 24 -24.37 -25.32 -28.92
N LYS A 25 -23.74 -25.49 -30.09
CA LYS A 25 -23.54 -24.48 -31.16
C LYS A 25 -24.87 -24.04 -31.80
N SER A 26 -25.85 -24.93 -31.83
CA SER A 26 -27.16 -24.71 -32.48
C SER A 26 -28.00 -23.61 -31.81
N LEU A 27 -27.82 -23.38 -30.51
CA LEU A 27 -28.54 -22.34 -29.75
C LEU A 27 -28.01 -20.93 -30.04
N ILE A 28 -26.72 -20.82 -30.42
CA ILE A 28 -26.07 -19.55 -30.73
C ILE A 28 -26.48 -19.07 -32.12
N GLU A 29 -26.50 -19.98 -33.10
CA GLU A 29 -26.88 -19.69 -34.48
C GLU A 29 -28.35 -19.23 -34.59
N ASN A 30 -29.28 -19.92 -33.92
CA ASN A 30 -30.70 -19.54 -33.92
C ASN A 30 -30.97 -18.16 -33.29
N PHE A 31 -30.17 -17.74 -32.31
CA PHE A 31 -30.32 -16.43 -31.66
C PHE A 31 -29.81 -15.29 -32.56
N ILE A 32 -28.70 -15.54 -33.28
CA ILE A 32 -28.11 -14.60 -34.24
C ILE A 32 -29.09 -14.33 -35.39
N ASP A 33 -29.69 -15.38 -35.95
CA ASP A 33 -30.68 -15.27 -37.03
C ASP A 33 -31.95 -14.54 -36.59
N ALA A 34 -32.49 -14.86 -35.41
CA ALA A 34 -33.73 -14.25 -34.91
C ALA A 34 -33.62 -12.73 -34.68
N HIS A 35 -32.40 -12.19 -34.59
CA HIS A 35 -32.15 -10.78 -34.31
C HIS A 35 -31.40 -10.06 -35.45
N GLY A 36 -31.20 -10.73 -36.61
CA GLY A 36 -30.62 -10.14 -37.80
C GLY A 36 -29.16 -9.69 -37.64
N LEU A 37 -28.37 -10.44 -36.87
CA LEU A 37 -26.97 -10.13 -36.61
C LEU A 37 -26.07 -10.81 -37.66
N GLU A 38 -25.21 -10.06 -38.35
CA GLU A 38 -24.21 -10.61 -39.27
C GLU A 38 -22.90 -10.90 -38.53
N VAL A 39 -22.78 -12.10 -37.93
CA VAL A 39 -21.55 -12.54 -37.21
C VAL A 39 -21.23 -13.99 -37.57
N ASP A 40 -19.99 -14.26 -37.98
CA ASP A 40 -19.48 -15.61 -38.24
C ASP A 40 -18.99 -16.28 -36.94
N VAL A 41 -19.71 -17.31 -36.49
CA VAL A 41 -19.53 -18.00 -35.21
C VAL A 41 -18.17 -18.72 -35.11
N ASP A 42 -17.61 -19.16 -36.23
CA ASP A 42 -16.34 -19.89 -36.25
C ASP A 42 -15.11 -18.97 -36.14
N SER A 43 -15.30 -17.64 -36.35
CA SER A 43 -14.27 -16.61 -36.17
C SER A 43 -14.12 -16.09 -34.73
N LEU A 44 -15.00 -16.53 -33.82
CA LEU A 44 -15.02 -16.08 -32.43
C LEU A 44 -14.00 -16.89 -31.58
N GLU A 45 -12.87 -16.26 -31.22
CA GLU A 45 -11.94 -16.79 -30.20
C GLU A 45 -12.65 -17.00 -28.84
N GLU A 46 -12.18 -17.95 -28.03
CA GLU A 46 -12.81 -18.40 -26.76
C GLU A 46 -13.27 -17.26 -25.84
N ILE A 47 -12.57 -16.13 -25.86
CA ILE A 47 -12.85 -14.92 -25.07
C ILE A 47 -14.12 -14.19 -25.55
N VAL A 48 -14.44 -14.25 -26.84
CA VAL A 48 -15.64 -13.61 -27.42
C VAL A 48 -16.90 -14.41 -27.13
N LYS A 49 -16.79 -15.73 -26.94
CA LYS A 49 -17.88 -16.61 -26.50
C LYS A 49 -18.26 -16.36 -25.04
N GLU A 50 -17.28 -16.12 -24.17
CA GLU A 50 -17.52 -15.75 -22.77
C GLU A 50 -18.32 -14.45 -22.65
N PHE A 51 -18.10 -13.46 -23.53
CA PHE A 51 -18.84 -12.20 -23.54
C PHE A 51 -20.29 -12.34 -24.03
N PHE A 52 -20.52 -13.19 -25.03
CA PHE A 52 -21.84 -13.41 -25.62
C PHE A 52 -22.82 -14.10 -24.64
N LEU A 53 -22.29 -14.97 -23.77
CA LEU A 53 -23.07 -15.76 -22.81
C LEU A 53 -23.70 -14.94 -21.67
N LEU A 54 -23.21 -13.74 -21.45
CA LEU A 54 -23.57 -12.87 -20.32
C LEU A 54 -24.65 -11.90 -20.70
N TYR A 55 -24.57 -11.51 -21.96
CA TYR A 55 -25.63 -10.85 -22.66
C TYR A 55 -26.88 -11.75 -22.67
N LEU A 56 -26.73 -13.05 -22.96
CA LEU A 56 -27.82 -14.04 -22.84
C LEU A 56 -28.33 -14.21 -21.39
N ASP A 57 -27.45 -14.28 -20.40
CA ASP A 57 -27.82 -14.48 -18.99
C ASP A 57 -28.58 -13.26 -18.40
N GLU A 58 -28.27 -12.05 -18.86
CA GLU A 58 -28.99 -10.83 -18.49
C GLU A 58 -30.37 -10.73 -19.16
N VAL A 59 -30.49 -11.18 -20.42
CA VAL A 59 -31.76 -11.28 -21.15
C VAL A 59 -32.70 -12.28 -20.46
N ILE A 60 -32.21 -13.46 -20.06
CA ILE A 60 -32.98 -14.50 -19.34
C ILE A 60 -33.40 -14.04 -17.93
N LYS A 61 -32.53 -13.30 -17.21
CA LYS A 61 -32.85 -12.75 -15.88
C LYS A 61 -33.93 -11.66 -15.94
N LYS A 62 -33.95 -10.84 -17.00
CA LYS A 62 -35.05 -9.89 -17.25
C LYS A 62 -36.36 -10.60 -17.59
N ASP A 63 -36.31 -11.76 -18.24
CA ASP A 63 -37.51 -12.55 -18.58
C ASP A 63 -38.07 -13.38 -17.38
N LYS A 64 -37.24 -13.67 -16.36
CA LYS A 64 -37.70 -14.30 -15.09
C LYS A 64 -38.55 -13.41 -14.20
N LYS A 65 -38.55 -12.08 -14.41
CA LYS A 65 -39.58 -11.20 -13.81
C LYS A 65 -40.98 -11.45 -14.40
N ASN A 66 -41.07 -12.28 -15.45
CA ASN A 66 -42.31 -12.68 -16.10
C ASN A 66 -42.63 -14.20 -16.08
N SER A 67 -41.88 -15.08 -15.39
CA SER A 67 -42.34 -16.48 -15.32
C SER A 67 -41.94 -17.29 -14.09
N LYS A 68 -42.96 -17.91 -13.49
CA LYS A 68 -42.94 -18.87 -12.37
C LYS A 68 -42.16 -20.14 -12.75
N LYS A 69 -41.12 -20.53 -11.98
CA LYS A 69 -40.84 -21.94 -11.57
C LYS A 69 -39.62 -22.06 -10.63
N GLN A 70 -39.79 -22.87 -9.59
CA GLN A 70 -38.84 -23.17 -8.51
C GLN A 70 -38.01 -24.41 -8.87
N TYR A 71 -36.68 -24.40 -8.65
CA TYR A 71 -35.86 -25.61 -8.53
C TYR A 71 -35.23 -25.66 -7.14
N LYS A 72 -35.14 -26.86 -6.54
CA LYS A 72 -34.73 -27.07 -5.14
C LYS A 72 -33.20 -27.12 -5.02
N LYS A 73 -32.69 -26.36 -4.04
CA LYS A 73 -31.26 -26.09 -3.75
C LYS A 73 -30.40 -27.35 -3.55
N SER A 74 -30.97 -28.47 -3.12
CA SER A 74 -30.25 -29.71 -2.81
C SER A 74 -29.64 -30.42 -4.02
N GLU A 75 -30.21 -30.25 -5.23
CA GLU A 75 -29.71 -30.94 -6.43
C GLU A 75 -28.49 -30.24 -7.04
N VAL A 76 -28.24 -28.97 -6.68
CA VAL A 76 -27.12 -28.17 -7.20
C VAL A 76 -25.83 -28.44 -6.40
N ASP A 77 -25.95 -28.74 -5.12
CA ASP A 77 -24.79 -28.95 -4.23
C ASP A 77 -24.14 -30.33 -4.48
N ASP A 78 -24.93 -31.38 -4.73
CA ASP A 78 -24.43 -32.73 -5.03
C ASP A 78 -23.64 -32.81 -6.36
N ILE A 79 -24.05 -32.02 -7.36
CA ILE A 79 -23.36 -31.94 -8.66
C ILE A 79 -22.01 -31.22 -8.52
N ARG A 80 -21.88 -30.31 -7.55
CA ARG A 80 -20.69 -29.50 -7.32
C ARG A 80 -19.56 -30.31 -6.65
N GLU A 81 -19.90 -31.16 -5.70
CA GLU A 81 -18.94 -32.02 -4.99
C GLU A 81 -18.36 -33.13 -5.89
N GLN A 82 -19.19 -33.72 -6.75
CA GLN A 82 -18.74 -34.75 -7.70
C GLN A 82 -17.81 -34.19 -8.80
N GLN A 83 -17.89 -32.88 -9.10
CA GLN A 83 -17.03 -32.25 -10.11
C GLN A 83 -15.67 -31.79 -9.56
N LEU A 84 -15.58 -31.34 -8.30
CA LEU A 84 -14.30 -31.02 -7.66
C LEU A 84 -13.39 -32.25 -7.54
N ASN A 85 -13.96 -33.40 -7.15
CA ASN A 85 -13.20 -34.66 -7.02
C ASN A 85 -12.70 -35.19 -8.37
N ASN A 86 -13.39 -34.89 -9.48
CA ASN A 86 -12.97 -35.29 -10.83
C ASN A 86 -11.94 -34.33 -11.45
N GLN A 87 -11.88 -33.06 -11.02
CA GLN A 87 -10.85 -32.11 -11.44
C GLN A 87 -9.52 -32.36 -10.70
N GLN A 88 -9.55 -32.65 -9.40
CA GLN A 88 -8.35 -33.00 -8.62
C GLN A 88 -7.64 -34.24 -9.21
N ASN A 89 -8.40 -35.30 -9.53
CA ASN A 89 -7.89 -36.53 -10.14
C ASN A 89 -7.34 -36.35 -11.59
N LYS A 90 -7.67 -35.25 -12.28
CA LYS A 90 -7.13 -34.91 -13.60
C LYS A 90 -5.86 -34.05 -13.52
N LEU A 91 -5.69 -33.26 -12.45
CA LEU A 91 -4.47 -32.48 -12.18
C LEU A 91 -3.32 -33.39 -11.71
N ASP A 92 -3.62 -34.39 -10.89
CA ASP A 92 -2.61 -35.34 -10.38
C ASP A 92 -2.04 -36.28 -11.46
N LYS A 93 -2.69 -36.42 -12.61
CA LYS A 93 -2.25 -37.27 -13.73
C LYS A 93 -1.40 -36.56 -14.79
N LYS A 94 -1.10 -35.27 -14.63
CA LYS A 94 -0.32 -34.47 -15.62
C LYS A 94 1.07 -34.04 -15.15
N VAL A 95 1.51 -34.46 -13.96
CA VAL A 95 2.85 -34.18 -13.45
C VAL A 95 3.68 -35.47 -13.52
N ASP A 96 4.02 -35.92 -14.73
CA ASP A 96 5.17 -36.79 -14.90
C ASP A 96 5.69 -36.76 -16.34
N THR A 97 6.58 -35.82 -16.66
CA THR A 97 7.63 -36.02 -17.68
C THR A 97 8.74 -34.98 -17.52
N LYS A 98 9.85 -35.43 -16.93
CA LYS A 98 11.27 -35.08 -17.16
C LYS A 98 11.62 -33.61 -17.46
N LEU A 99 12.16 -32.92 -16.45
CA LEU A 99 13.05 -31.77 -16.62
C LEU A 99 14.50 -32.19 -16.41
N SER A 100 15.32 -32.00 -17.45
CA SER A 100 16.79 -31.94 -17.36
C SER A 100 17.22 -30.75 -16.48
N PRO A 101 18.38 -30.79 -15.82
CA PRO A 101 18.83 -29.73 -14.93
C PRO A 101 19.25 -28.50 -15.72
N SER A 102 18.29 -27.64 -16.08
CA SER A 102 18.57 -26.25 -16.43
C SER A 102 18.89 -25.51 -15.14
N ILE A 103 20.05 -24.84 -15.13
CA ILE A 103 20.51 -23.96 -14.06
C ILE A 103 19.41 -22.91 -13.82
N ILE A 104 18.69 -23.05 -12.70
CA ILE A 104 17.70 -22.06 -12.26
C ILE A 104 18.51 -20.80 -11.89
N LYS A 105 18.47 -19.78 -12.76
CA LYS A 105 18.89 -18.43 -12.37
C LYS A 105 17.98 -17.98 -11.24
N LYS A 106 18.51 -17.88 -10.03
CA LYS A 106 17.83 -17.29 -8.88
C LYS A 106 17.58 -15.81 -9.23
N ASN A 107 16.36 -15.44 -9.57
CA ASN A 107 16.00 -14.02 -9.73
C ASN A 107 15.95 -13.41 -8.33
N ASN A 108 16.86 -12.48 -8.03
CA ASN A 108 16.91 -11.81 -6.73
C ASN A 108 15.92 -10.65 -6.76
N TYR A 109 14.76 -10.83 -6.12
CA TYR A 109 13.77 -9.77 -5.96
C TYR A 109 13.87 -9.14 -4.58
N ILE A 110 13.86 -7.81 -4.53
CA ILE A 110 13.61 -7.03 -3.31
C ILE A 110 12.11 -6.79 -3.18
N LYS A 111 11.55 -7.08 -2.01
CA LYS A 111 10.12 -7.18 -1.74
C LYS A 111 9.82 -6.42 -0.45
N TRP A 112 8.97 -5.41 -0.52
CA TRP A 112 8.50 -4.74 0.69
C TRP A 112 7.00 -4.55 0.70
N LEU A 113 6.46 -4.50 1.91
CA LEU A 113 5.08 -4.15 2.19
C LEU A 113 5.04 -2.71 2.69
N HIS A 114 4.15 -1.90 2.13
CA HIS A 114 3.93 -0.50 2.55
C HIS A 114 2.52 -0.35 3.07
N LEU A 115 2.44 -0.01 4.37
CA LEU A 115 1.21 0.21 5.12
C LEU A 115 1.21 1.63 5.68
N SER A 116 0.05 2.11 6.12
CA SER A 116 -0.07 3.42 6.76
C SER A 116 -1.41 3.55 7.48
N ASP A 117 -1.54 4.54 8.37
CA ASP A 117 -2.82 5.01 8.91
C ASP A 117 -3.69 3.89 9.48
N PHE A 118 -3.21 3.27 10.58
CA PHE A 118 -3.95 2.27 11.34
C PHE A 118 -4.91 2.87 12.35
N HIS A 119 -4.67 4.09 12.85
CA HIS A 119 -5.63 4.79 13.71
C HIS A 119 -6.10 3.97 14.93
N ILE A 120 -5.18 3.22 15.56
CA ILE A 120 -5.51 2.30 16.66
C ILE A 120 -5.87 3.07 17.92
N LYS A 121 -6.99 2.67 18.53
CA LYS A 121 -7.48 3.20 19.80
C LYS A 121 -7.16 2.25 20.94
N PRO A 122 -7.17 2.72 22.19
CA PRO A 122 -7.08 1.85 23.35
C PRO A 122 -8.22 0.83 23.39
N ASN A 123 -7.88 -0.42 23.67
CA ASN A 123 -8.76 -1.58 23.67
C ASN A 123 -9.45 -1.81 22.31
N GLU A 124 -8.82 -1.39 21.22
CA GLU A 124 -9.34 -1.61 19.88
C GLU A 124 -9.29 -3.11 19.57
N ALA A 125 -10.46 -3.74 19.43
CA ALA A 125 -10.57 -5.16 19.12
C ALA A 125 -10.24 -5.45 17.63
N TYR A 126 -9.11 -4.96 17.13
CA TYR A 126 -8.71 -5.02 15.72
C TYR A 126 -8.63 -6.47 15.22
N LYS A 127 -8.16 -7.43 16.03
CA LYS A 127 -8.11 -8.86 15.67
C LYS A 127 -9.49 -9.43 15.32
N THR A 128 -10.54 -8.91 15.95
CA THR A 128 -11.92 -9.34 15.67
C THR A 128 -12.56 -8.57 14.51
N SER A 129 -11.91 -7.52 14.02
CA SER A 129 -12.37 -6.76 12.87
C SER A 129 -12.30 -7.61 11.61
N GLN A 130 -13.29 -7.43 10.73
CA GLN A 130 -13.30 -8.10 9.43
C GLN A 130 -12.19 -7.58 8.52
N ILE A 131 -11.86 -6.29 8.62
CA ILE A 131 -10.80 -5.63 7.85
C ILE A 131 -9.45 -6.32 8.10
N PHE A 132 -9.05 -6.48 9.36
CA PHE A 132 -7.75 -7.06 9.70
C PHE A 132 -7.66 -8.56 9.34
N ARG A 133 -8.71 -9.35 9.60
CA ARG A 133 -8.73 -10.76 9.17
C ARG A 133 -8.65 -10.90 7.66
N ALA A 134 -9.37 -10.04 6.93
CA ALA A 134 -9.31 -10.01 5.48
C ALA A 134 -7.92 -9.57 4.99
N LEU A 135 -7.26 -8.63 5.69
CA LEU A 135 -5.92 -8.14 5.35
C LEU A 135 -4.89 -9.28 5.47
N GLN A 136 -4.90 -9.99 6.60
CA GLN A 136 -4.04 -11.16 6.81
C GLN A 136 -4.24 -12.21 5.71
N LYS A 137 -5.51 -12.52 5.38
CA LYS A 137 -5.82 -13.48 4.32
C LYS A 137 -5.32 -13.02 2.94
N ASP A 138 -5.51 -11.74 2.63
CA ASP A 138 -5.12 -11.17 1.33
C ASP A 138 -3.61 -11.12 1.16
N ILE A 139 -2.87 -10.68 2.19
CA ILE A 139 -1.41 -10.64 2.15
C ILE A 139 -0.84 -12.06 2.01
N LYS A 140 -1.33 -13.04 2.77
CA LYS A 140 -0.91 -14.45 2.61
C LYS A 140 -1.19 -14.97 1.20
N LYS A 141 -2.36 -14.64 0.64
CA LYS A 141 -2.71 -15.03 -0.72
C LYS A 141 -1.77 -14.38 -1.76
N LEU A 142 -1.47 -13.09 -1.65
CA LEU A 142 -0.53 -12.42 -2.56
C LEU A 142 0.89 -12.99 -2.41
N MET A 143 1.27 -13.35 -1.18
CA MET A 143 2.53 -14.01 -0.92
C MET A 143 2.63 -15.35 -1.66
N GLU A 144 1.59 -16.16 -1.60
CA GLU A 144 1.48 -17.42 -2.35
C GLU A 144 1.45 -17.19 -3.86
N ASP A 145 0.55 -16.33 -4.36
CA ASP A 145 0.32 -16.06 -5.79
C ASP A 145 1.57 -15.48 -6.48
N HIS A 146 2.46 -14.79 -5.74
CA HIS A 146 3.66 -14.14 -6.28
C HIS A 146 4.99 -14.72 -5.76
N SER A 147 4.96 -15.92 -5.17
CA SER A 147 6.13 -16.63 -4.67
C SER A 147 6.98 -15.80 -3.70
N ILE A 148 6.34 -15.08 -2.78
CA ILE A 148 6.95 -14.30 -1.71
C ILE A 148 6.88 -15.13 -0.43
N SER A 149 8.01 -15.71 0.00
CA SER A 149 8.08 -16.44 1.28
C SER A 149 8.10 -15.50 2.49
N SER A 150 8.64 -14.30 2.30
CA SER A 150 8.78 -13.24 3.29
C SER A 150 9.02 -11.90 2.59
N PHE A 151 8.74 -10.79 3.28
CA PHE A 151 9.20 -9.46 2.84
C PHE A 151 10.59 -9.18 3.40
N ASP A 152 11.42 -8.49 2.61
CA ASP A 152 12.76 -8.08 3.02
C ASP A 152 12.70 -6.92 4.02
N PHE A 153 11.63 -6.13 3.96
CA PHE A 153 11.26 -5.12 4.95
C PHE A 153 9.81 -4.68 4.83
N ILE A 154 9.31 -4.02 5.87
CA ILE A 154 7.99 -3.38 5.92
C ILE A 154 8.20 -1.91 6.25
N ILE A 155 7.50 -1.01 5.55
CA ILE A 155 7.48 0.42 5.85
C ILE A 155 6.07 0.82 6.29
N ILE A 156 5.97 1.54 7.40
CA ILE A 156 4.73 2.14 7.89
C ILE A 156 4.86 3.65 7.92
N THR A 157 4.07 4.34 7.11
CA THR A 157 4.13 5.80 6.94
C THR A 157 3.20 6.57 7.88
N GLY A 158 3.22 6.25 9.17
CA GLY A 158 2.55 7.04 10.21
C GLY A 158 1.11 6.67 10.53
N ASP A 159 0.54 7.41 11.47
CA ASP A 159 -0.79 7.26 12.04
C ASP A 159 -1.03 5.85 12.60
N LEU A 160 -0.11 5.41 13.45
CA LEU A 160 -0.23 4.13 14.16
C LEU A 160 -1.36 4.20 15.19
N ALA A 161 -1.27 5.20 16.05
CA ALA A 161 -2.22 5.47 17.12
C ALA A 161 -3.25 6.52 16.71
N TYR A 162 -4.40 6.54 17.38
CA TYR A 162 -5.47 7.52 17.10
C TYR A 162 -5.28 8.84 17.86
N PHE A 163 -4.74 8.80 19.10
CA PHE A 163 -4.60 9.98 19.97
C PHE A 163 -3.15 10.34 20.33
N GLY A 164 -2.16 9.55 19.90
CA GLY A 164 -0.74 9.79 20.17
C GLY A 164 -0.38 9.62 21.65
N LYS A 165 -1.16 8.83 22.41
CA LYS A 165 -0.98 8.62 23.85
C LYS A 165 -0.36 7.27 24.14
N ASN A 166 0.43 7.16 25.21
CA ASN A 166 1.05 5.91 25.65
C ASN A 166 0.08 4.71 25.69
N VAL A 167 -1.16 4.94 26.12
CA VAL A 167 -2.19 3.91 26.24
C VAL A 167 -2.64 3.33 24.88
N ASP A 168 -2.48 4.07 23.79
CA ASP A 168 -2.85 3.61 22.43
C ASP A 168 -1.86 2.54 21.94
N TYR A 169 -0.59 2.64 22.35
CA TYR A 169 0.50 1.89 21.74
C TYR A 169 0.63 0.43 22.20
N THR A 170 -0.09 0.01 23.24
CA THR A 170 -0.17 -1.42 23.61
C THR A 170 -0.84 -2.23 22.50
N ASP A 171 -1.96 -1.75 21.97
CA ASP A 171 -2.67 -2.42 20.88
C ASP A 171 -1.93 -2.26 19.55
N VAL A 172 -1.24 -1.12 19.34
CA VAL A 172 -0.33 -0.94 18.19
C VAL A 172 0.76 -2.02 18.21
N ALA A 173 1.44 -2.24 19.35
CA ALA A 173 2.49 -3.26 19.45
C ALA A 173 1.97 -4.65 19.08
N SER A 174 0.80 -5.05 19.63
CA SER A 174 0.16 -6.32 19.30
C SER A 174 -0.18 -6.42 17.81
N LEU A 175 -0.67 -5.34 17.20
CA LEU A 175 -1.00 -5.31 15.77
C LEU A 175 0.26 -5.49 14.92
N LEU A 176 1.34 -4.80 15.26
CA LEU A 176 2.60 -4.91 14.52
C LEU A 176 3.23 -6.29 14.67
N ASP A 177 3.20 -6.90 15.86
CA ASP A 177 3.68 -8.26 16.08
C ASP A 177 2.87 -9.28 15.24
N ASP A 178 1.54 -9.14 15.18
CA ASP A 178 0.70 -9.99 14.32
C ASP A 178 1.08 -9.82 12.83
N ILE A 179 1.31 -8.58 12.36
CA ILE A 179 1.74 -8.31 10.99
C ILE A 179 3.06 -9.01 10.70
N LEU A 180 4.07 -8.81 11.54
CA LEU A 180 5.40 -9.40 11.38
C LEU A 180 5.34 -10.93 11.32
N ASP A 181 4.50 -11.55 12.17
CA ASP A 181 4.30 -13.00 12.20
C ASP A 181 3.74 -13.52 10.87
N TYR A 182 2.61 -12.97 10.39
CA TYR A 182 2.00 -13.51 9.18
C TYR A 182 2.73 -13.14 7.88
N THR A 183 3.61 -12.13 7.92
CA THR A 183 4.46 -11.75 6.79
C THR A 183 5.84 -12.42 6.79
N ASN A 184 6.16 -13.20 7.84
CA ASN A 184 7.49 -13.77 8.08
C ASN A 184 8.60 -12.71 8.04
N THR A 185 8.34 -11.51 8.57
CA THR A 185 9.31 -10.42 8.55
C THR A 185 9.85 -10.18 9.97
N PRO A 186 11.18 -10.17 10.16
CA PRO A 186 11.72 -9.95 11.49
C PRO A 186 11.58 -8.48 11.91
N LYS A 187 11.47 -8.24 13.23
CA LYS A 187 11.14 -6.93 13.79
C LYS A 187 12.13 -5.83 13.40
N GLU A 188 13.40 -6.14 13.26
CA GLU A 188 14.45 -5.20 12.83
C GLU A 188 14.29 -4.71 11.38
N ARG A 189 13.47 -5.39 10.57
CA ARG A 189 13.13 -5.02 9.18
C ARG A 189 11.81 -4.27 9.07
N LEU A 190 11.19 -3.88 10.19
CA LEU A 190 10.06 -2.97 10.22
C LEU A 190 10.57 -1.53 10.32
N PHE A 191 10.13 -0.60 9.49
CA PHE A 191 10.56 0.81 9.51
C PHE A 191 9.34 1.72 9.61
N ILE A 192 9.36 2.67 10.56
CA ILE A 192 8.18 3.42 10.98
C ILE A 192 8.54 4.89 11.18
N VAL A 193 7.66 5.76 10.70
CA VAL A 193 7.67 7.21 10.95
C VAL A 193 6.37 7.61 11.66
N PRO A 194 6.33 8.72 12.42
CA PRO A 194 5.09 9.19 13.03
C PRO A 194 4.16 9.80 11.98
N GLY A 195 2.85 9.74 12.24
CA GLY A 195 1.84 10.57 11.57
C GLY A 195 1.29 11.67 12.48
N ASN A 196 0.31 12.44 12.01
CA ASN A 196 -0.26 13.54 12.78
C ASN A 196 -1.19 13.06 13.91
N HIS A 197 -1.70 11.84 13.85
CA HIS A 197 -2.43 11.19 14.96
C HIS A 197 -1.50 10.55 16.00
N ASP A 198 -0.21 10.40 15.70
CA ASP A 198 0.81 10.02 16.69
C ASP A 198 1.25 11.20 17.58
N VAL A 199 0.65 12.37 17.38
CA VAL A 199 0.82 13.59 18.20
C VAL A 199 -0.32 13.74 19.20
N ASP A 200 0.01 13.91 20.49
CA ASP A 200 -0.98 14.25 21.51
C ASP A 200 -1.44 15.71 21.35
N ARG A 201 -2.58 15.89 20.68
CA ARG A 201 -3.20 17.20 20.44
C ARG A 201 -3.55 17.97 21.73
N ASN A 202 -3.72 17.29 22.87
CA ASN A 202 -3.96 17.98 24.14
C ASN A 202 -2.71 18.74 24.60
N ILE A 203 -1.53 18.18 24.37
CA ILE A 203 -0.26 18.85 24.66
C ILE A 203 -0.07 20.05 23.74
N VAL A 204 -0.40 19.89 22.45
CA VAL A 204 -0.35 21.00 21.48
C VAL A 204 -1.24 22.16 21.92
N GLU A 205 -2.50 21.88 22.27
CA GLU A 205 -3.43 22.91 22.75
C GLU A 205 -2.95 23.59 24.03
N GLN A 206 -2.42 22.84 24.99
CA GLN A 206 -1.85 23.40 26.23
C GLN A 206 -0.65 24.33 25.97
N GLN A 207 0.11 24.07 24.91
CA GLN A 207 1.34 24.80 24.57
C GLN A 207 1.14 25.91 23.54
N LYS A 208 -0.05 26.03 22.95
CA LYS A 208 -0.37 26.94 21.82
C LYS A 208 0.03 28.40 22.04
N HIS A 209 -0.08 28.88 23.28
CA HIS A 209 0.29 30.25 23.66
C HIS A 209 1.69 30.37 24.31
N GLN A 210 2.33 29.24 24.60
CA GLN A 210 3.62 29.19 25.30
C GLN A 210 4.79 29.07 24.32
N LEU A 211 4.58 28.36 23.21
CA LEU A 211 5.61 28.11 22.20
C LEU A 211 5.37 28.96 20.96
N LYS A 212 6.42 29.62 20.46
CA LYS A 212 6.38 30.38 19.21
C LYS A 212 6.62 29.44 18.02
N THR A 213 5.57 28.71 17.63
CA THR A 213 5.62 27.71 16.54
C THR A 213 4.91 28.17 15.26
N ASP A 214 4.46 29.44 15.21
CA ASP A 214 3.99 30.11 13.99
C ASP A 214 5.19 30.57 13.13
N TRP A 215 6.01 29.59 12.72
CA TRP A 215 7.19 29.82 11.88
C TRP A 215 6.76 30.27 10.49
N LYS A 216 7.27 31.43 10.06
CA LYS A 216 6.96 32.03 8.76
C LYS A 216 8.04 31.78 7.72
N SER A 217 9.15 31.18 8.16
CA SER A 217 10.28 30.82 7.34
C SER A 217 11.02 29.62 7.92
N GLU A 218 11.82 28.98 7.07
CA GLU A 218 12.70 27.89 7.48
C GLU A 218 13.69 28.32 8.57
N ASP A 219 14.21 29.54 8.49
CA ASP A 219 15.13 30.09 9.50
C ASP A 219 14.45 30.17 10.88
N ASP A 220 13.15 30.49 10.95
CA ASP A 220 12.41 30.50 12.22
C ASP A 220 12.37 29.10 12.84
N ALA A 221 12.10 28.09 12.00
CA ALA A 221 12.06 26.70 12.43
C ALA A 221 13.44 26.19 12.87
N VAL A 222 14.48 26.44 12.06
CA VAL A 222 15.86 26.04 12.35
C VAL A 222 16.35 26.71 13.63
N ASN A 223 16.08 28.01 13.81
CA ASN A 223 16.46 28.74 15.03
C ASN A 223 15.73 28.19 16.27
N PHE A 224 14.46 27.80 16.13
CA PHE A 224 13.73 27.15 17.23
C PHE A 224 14.31 25.77 17.57
N LEU A 225 14.54 24.94 16.55
CA LEU A 225 15.02 23.56 16.71
C LEU A 225 16.48 23.48 17.20
N ASN A 226 17.29 24.48 16.89
CA ASN A 226 18.65 24.63 17.40
C ASN A 226 18.75 25.54 18.64
N GLY A 227 17.60 25.98 19.15
CA GLY A 227 17.50 26.93 20.25
C GLY A 227 17.67 26.29 21.64
N ASP A 228 16.93 26.84 22.61
CA ASP A 228 16.98 26.38 24.00
C ASP A 228 16.49 24.92 24.13
N LYS A 229 17.34 24.07 24.73
CA LYS A 229 17.06 22.63 24.88
C LYS A 229 15.79 22.36 25.70
N THR A 230 15.53 23.16 26.73
CA THR A 230 14.34 23.00 27.59
C THR A 230 13.06 23.32 26.81
N ILE A 231 13.11 24.37 25.97
CA ILE A 231 12.00 24.74 25.09
C ILE A 231 11.76 23.63 24.06
N LEU A 232 12.84 23.11 23.46
CA LEU A 232 12.79 22.03 22.48
C LEU A 232 12.23 20.73 23.09
N GLU A 233 12.69 20.34 24.28
CA GLU A 233 12.15 19.20 25.03
C GLU A 233 10.66 19.41 25.35
N GLY A 234 10.28 20.63 25.74
CA GLY A 234 8.89 21.03 25.94
C GLY A 234 8.04 20.81 24.69
N PHE A 235 8.51 21.28 23.53
CA PHE A 235 7.84 21.14 22.24
C PHE A 235 7.63 19.67 21.84
N PHE A 236 8.63 18.82 22.08
CA PHE A 236 8.55 17.39 21.74
C PHE A 236 7.71 16.55 22.71
N LYS A 237 7.21 17.10 23.83
CA LYS A 237 6.28 16.37 24.72
C LYS A 237 5.05 15.84 24.00
N LYS A 238 4.61 16.51 22.94
CA LYS A 238 3.48 16.05 22.11
C LYS A 238 3.74 14.71 21.41
N PHE A 239 5.00 14.32 21.23
CA PHE A 239 5.42 13.02 20.67
C PHE A 239 5.74 11.99 21.76
N LYS A 240 5.52 12.27 23.05
CA LYS A 240 5.95 11.37 24.13
C LYS A 240 5.37 9.95 23.97
N GLY A 241 4.10 9.85 23.56
CA GLY A 241 3.45 8.61 23.17
C GLY A 241 4.28 7.76 22.22
N TYR A 242 4.53 8.34 21.05
CA TYR A 242 5.29 7.73 19.97
C TYR A 242 6.74 7.45 20.37
N SER A 243 7.40 8.39 21.04
CA SER A 243 8.80 8.28 21.47
C SER A 243 9.00 7.11 22.45
N ASP A 244 8.19 7.05 23.50
CA ASP A 244 8.21 5.95 24.48
C ASP A 244 7.92 4.61 23.77
N PHE A 245 6.97 4.60 22.82
CA PHE A 245 6.65 3.40 22.06
C PHE A 245 7.82 2.90 21.20
N ILE A 246 8.45 3.77 20.41
CA ILE A 246 9.58 3.40 19.54
C ILE A 246 10.73 2.84 20.37
N ASP A 247 11.09 3.50 21.47
CA ASP A 247 12.16 3.07 22.35
C ASP A 247 11.87 1.68 22.94
N ASN A 248 10.69 1.49 23.53
CA ASN A 248 10.31 0.23 24.17
C ASN A 248 10.11 -0.92 23.17
N TYR A 249 9.42 -0.67 22.05
CA TYR A 249 9.06 -1.71 21.08
C TYR A 249 10.28 -2.27 20.35
N PHE A 250 11.31 -1.44 20.11
CA PHE A 250 12.58 -1.84 19.52
C PHE A 250 13.69 -2.13 20.55
N GLY A 251 13.35 -2.14 21.85
CA GLY A 251 14.26 -2.49 22.94
C GLY A 251 15.49 -1.57 23.05
N GLY A 252 15.32 -0.27 22.84
CA GLY A 252 16.40 0.72 22.90
C GLY A 252 17.25 0.85 21.65
N ASN A 253 17.06 -0.02 20.65
CA ASN A 253 17.86 0.02 19.42
C ASN A 253 17.44 1.14 18.46
N ARG A 254 16.27 1.74 18.70
CA ARG A 254 15.75 2.88 17.95
C ARG A 254 15.17 3.87 18.92
N VAL A 255 15.45 5.14 18.68
CA VAL A 255 15.00 6.23 19.54
C VAL A 255 14.40 7.32 18.67
N PHE A 256 13.42 8.02 19.23
CA PHE A 256 12.84 9.21 18.62
C PHE A 256 12.96 10.34 19.64
N THR A 257 13.84 11.30 19.37
CA THR A 257 14.16 12.39 20.30
C THR A 257 14.13 13.72 19.56
N PRO A 258 14.18 14.87 20.27
CA PRO A 258 14.18 16.16 19.61
C PRO A 258 15.32 16.34 18.59
N THR A 259 16.50 15.77 18.89
CA THR A 259 17.68 15.85 18.03
C THR A 259 17.81 14.67 17.05
N LEU A 260 17.01 13.61 17.22
CA LEU A 260 16.98 12.42 16.40
C LEU A 260 15.52 12.02 16.13
N ASN A 261 14.84 12.87 15.34
CA ASN A 261 13.44 12.70 14.92
C ASN A 261 13.33 12.20 13.47
N PHE A 262 14.42 11.66 12.93
CA PHE A 262 14.50 11.00 11.63
C PHE A 262 15.23 9.67 11.82
N SER A 263 15.20 8.81 10.80
CA SER A 263 15.87 7.51 10.83
C SER A 263 16.55 7.20 9.51
N THR A 264 17.74 6.60 9.56
CA THR A 264 18.50 6.16 8.39
C THR A 264 18.88 4.70 8.54
N HIS A 265 18.65 3.90 7.50
CA HIS A 265 18.99 2.49 7.49
C HIS A 265 19.65 2.08 6.18
N TYR A 266 20.70 1.27 6.31
CA TYR A 266 21.38 0.62 5.20
C TYR A 266 21.11 -0.88 5.28
N LEU A 267 20.57 -1.44 4.20
CA LEU A 267 20.30 -2.86 4.07
C LEU A 267 21.09 -3.44 2.90
N GLU A 268 21.56 -4.66 3.08
CA GLU A 268 22.05 -5.49 1.98
C GLU A 268 21.11 -6.70 1.86
N ILE A 269 20.49 -6.84 0.68
CA ILE A 269 19.48 -7.86 0.38
C ILE A 269 19.95 -8.60 -0.88
N GLU A 270 20.35 -9.86 -0.71
CA GLU A 270 20.84 -10.72 -1.81
C GLU A 270 21.93 -10.03 -2.66
N GLY A 271 22.83 -9.27 -2.02
CA GLY A 271 23.93 -8.54 -2.65
C GLY A 271 23.57 -7.16 -3.21
N THR A 272 22.30 -6.76 -3.17
CA THR A 272 21.85 -5.41 -3.57
C THR A 272 21.71 -4.52 -2.34
N LYS A 273 22.27 -3.32 -2.42
CA LYS A 273 22.22 -2.31 -1.35
C LYS A 273 20.94 -1.50 -1.43
N VAL A 274 20.34 -1.19 -0.29
CA VAL A 274 19.13 -0.36 -0.18
C VAL A 274 19.34 0.67 0.94
N ALA A 275 19.06 1.93 0.63
CA ALA A 275 19.04 3.03 1.59
C ALA A 275 17.59 3.37 1.93
N LEU A 276 17.28 3.46 3.22
CA LEU A 276 15.99 3.88 3.73
C LEU A 276 16.17 5.13 4.60
N ILE A 277 15.44 6.20 4.29
CA ILE A 277 15.44 7.45 5.05
C ILE A 277 14.00 7.80 5.46
N GLY A 278 13.73 7.68 6.76
CA GLY A 278 12.46 8.04 7.37
C GLY A 278 12.53 9.45 7.97
N LEU A 279 11.64 10.35 7.55
CA LEU A 279 11.61 11.74 8.02
C LEU A 279 10.35 12.02 8.85
N ASN A 280 10.45 12.93 9.81
CA ASN A 280 9.31 13.41 10.58
C ASN A 280 8.72 14.65 9.92
N SER A 281 7.60 14.45 9.22
CA SER A 281 6.79 15.52 8.63
C SER A 281 5.78 16.16 9.60
N CYS A 282 5.76 15.73 10.87
CA CYS A 282 4.70 16.05 11.83
C CYS A 282 5.08 17.16 12.83
N LEU A 283 6.19 17.87 12.60
CA LEU A 283 6.66 18.93 13.50
C LEU A 283 5.61 20.02 13.72
N LYS A 284 4.90 20.44 12.67
CA LYS A 284 3.78 21.40 12.77
C LYS A 284 2.42 20.72 12.97
N SER A 285 2.39 19.40 13.21
CA SER A 285 1.13 18.67 13.38
C SER A 285 0.48 18.89 14.74
N GLY A 286 -0.85 18.80 14.73
CA GLY A 286 -1.70 18.79 15.93
C GLY A 286 -2.79 19.86 15.95
N GLU A 287 -2.90 20.65 14.89
CA GLU A 287 -3.95 21.66 14.70
C GLU A 287 -4.77 21.36 13.44
N ASP A 288 -6.01 21.87 13.38
CA ASP A 288 -6.82 21.75 12.18
C ASP A 288 -6.29 22.66 11.05
N GLY A 289 -6.40 22.20 9.80
CA GLY A 289 -5.96 22.99 8.63
C GLY A 289 -4.44 23.17 8.56
N GLU A 290 -3.69 22.12 8.89
CA GLU A 290 -2.23 22.03 8.82
C GLU A 290 -1.70 21.80 7.40
N GLU A 291 -2.56 21.42 6.45
CA GLU A 291 -2.20 21.25 5.03
C GLU A 291 -1.54 22.52 4.46
N GLY A 292 -0.37 22.35 3.84
CA GLY A 292 0.42 23.46 3.29
C GLY A 292 1.19 24.26 4.34
N LYS A 293 1.18 23.85 5.60
CA LYS A 293 2.01 24.38 6.69
C LYS A 293 2.94 23.31 7.27
N LEU A 294 2.81 22.04 6.85
CA LEU A 294 3.63 20.97 7.40
C LEU A 294 5.09 21.14 6.98
N MET A 295 5.99 20.55 7.76
CA MET A 295 7.42 20.82 7.60
C MET A 295 8.25 19.55 7.72
N ILE A 296 9.14 19.40 6.76
CA ILE A 296 10.37 18.61 6.87
C ILE A 296 11.48 19.66 6.88
N THR A 297 12.36 19.58 7.86
CA THR A 297 13.40 20.60 8.05
C THR A 297 14.67 20.20 7.31
N GLN A 298 15.39 21.14 6.72
CA GLN A 298 16.69 20.87 6.11
C GLN A 298 17.67 20.17 7.08
N ASP A 299 17.64 20.48 8.38
CA ASP A 299 18.48 19.78 9.38
C ASP A 299 18.25 18.25 9.42
N GLN A 300 17.01 17.78 9.25
CA GLN A 300 16.70 16.35 9.18
C GLN A 300 17.32 15.74 7.91
N LEU A 301 17.17 16.41 6.77
CA LEU A 301 17.72 15.95 5.50
C LEU A 301 19.25 15.94 5.52
N ASP A 302 19.88 17.04 5.95
CA ASP A 302 21.33 17.18 5.99
C ASP A 302 21.96 16.12 6.90
N LYS A 303 21.40 15.90 8.10
CA LYS A 303 21.88 14.84 9.00
C LYS A 303 21.63 13.43 8.43
N ALA A 304 20.46 13.21 7.83
CA ALA A 304 20.15 11.92 7.22
C ALA A 304 21.10 11.60 6.04
N LEU A 305 21.36 12.56 5.17
CA LEU A 305 22.32 12.42 4.06
C LEU A 305 23.75 12.28 4.57
N TYR A 306 24.13 13.02 5.62
CA TYR A 306 25.45 12.91 6.24
C TYR A 306 25.75 11.50 6.74
N ASN A 307 24.74 10.78 7.27
CA ASN A 307 24.88 9.40 7.71
C ASN A 307 25.31 8.44 6.58
N PHE A 308 24.94 8.76 5.33
CA PHE A 308 25.39 8.09 4.11
C PHE A 308 26.58 8.81 3.48
N THR A 309 27.59 9.12 4.29
CA THR A 309 28.92 9.51 3.81
C THR A 309 29.99 8.63 4.44
N LYS A 310 31.21 8.63 3.87
CA LYS A 310 32.38 7.99 4.51
C LYS A 310 32.66 8.45 5.95
N LYS A 311 32.18 9.63 6.36
CA LYS A 311 32.35 10.18 7.71
C LYS A 311 31.14 9.97 8.61
N GLY A 312 29.99 9.62 8.04
CA GLY A 312 28.75 9.38 8.76
C GLY A 312 28.68 7.98 9.37
N ASP A 313 27.57 7.71 10.06
CA ASP A 313 27.37 6.50 10.84
C ASP A 313 27.37 5.21 9.99
N LEU A 314 26.84 5.27 8.75
CA LEU A 314 26.71 4.10 7.88
C LEU A 314 27.96 3.84 7.04
N LYS A 315 28.90 4.80 6.98
CA LYS A 315 30.21 4.69 6.31
C LYS A 315 30.14 4.26 4.84
N CYS A 316 29.05 4.57 4.16
CA CYS A 316 28.83 4.36 2.73
C CYS A 316 28.42 5.68 2.08
N ASP A 317 28.58 5.83 0.77
CA ASP A 317 28.08 7.02 0.07
C ASP A 317 26.74 6.68 -0.57
N LEU A 318 25.75 7.58 -0.44
CA LEU A 318 24.40 7.35 -0.95
C LEU A 318 24.38 7.11 -2.47
N ASP A 319 25.27 7.77 -3.21
CA ASP A 319 25.42 7.62 -4.67
C ASP A 319 25.82 6.20 -5.10
N ASP A 320 26.44 5.42 -4.20
CA ASP A 320 26.84 4.02 -4.45
C ASP A 320 25.67 3.03 -4.22
N ILE A 321 24.48 3.52 -3.86
CA ILE A 321 23.33 2.70 -3.48
C ILE A 321 22.26 2.76 -4.59
N PRO A 322 21.91 1.62 -5.22
CA PRO A 322 21.03 1.59 -6.39
C PRO A 322 19.54 1.77 -6.07
N ILE A 323 19.13 1.62 -4.81
CA ILE A 323 17.73 1.77 -4.39
C ILE A 323 17.69 2.64 -3.14
N LYS A 324 17.11 3.82 -3.26
CA LYS A 324 17.05 4.85 -2.22
C LYS A 324 15.60 5.23 -1.99
N ILE A 325 15.09 4.93 -0.80
CA ILE A 325 13.69 5.11 -0.41
C ILE A 325 13.61 6.17 0.68
N CYS A 326 12.92 7.28 0.38
CA CYS A 326 12.52 8.25 1.38
C CYS A 326 11.07 7.99 1.79
N PHE A 327 10.75 8.10 3.07
CA PHE A 327 9.39 7.90 3.56
C PHE A 327 9.05 8.83 4.72
N PHE A 328 7.85 9.40 4.69
CA PHE A 328 7.29 10.27 5.72
C PHE A 328 5.77 10.32 5.57
N HIS A 329 5.06 10.71 6.62
CA HIS A 329 3.60 10.55 6.65
C HIS A 329 2.85 11.43 5.63
N HIS A 330 3.14 12.73 5.58
CA HIS A 330 2.37 13.66 4.76
C HIS A 330 2.83 13.69 3.29
N PRO A 331 1.93 13.80 2.31
CA PRO A 331 2.29 14.05 0.92
C PRO A 331 3.14 15.31 0.74
N LEU A 332 4.02 15.29 -0.27
CA LEU A 332 4.98 16.36 -0.50
C LEU A 332 4.31 17.71 -0.79
N GLU A 333 3.13 17.71 -1.40
CA GLU A 333 2.29 18.89 -1.64
C GLU A 333 1.81 19.60 -0.37
N PHE A 334 1.72 18.88 0.76
CA PHE A 334 1.26 19.43 2.04
C PHE A 334 2.40 20.08 2.83
N ILE A 335 3.65 19.88 2.39
CA ILE A 335 4.82 20.55 2.94
C ILE A 335 4.89 22.01 2.44
N GLU A 336 5.12 22.94 3.37
CA GLU A 336 4.97 24.39 3.22
C GLU A 336 5.58 24.96 1.93
N LYS A 337 4.79 25.73 1.17
CA LYS A 337 5.15 26.20 -0.19
C LYS A 337 6.38 27.12 -0.22
N ASN A 338 6.61 27.89 0.83
CA ASN A 338 7.70 28.88 0.89
C ASN A 338 9.03 28.27 1.36
N GLU A 339 8.96 27.19 2.15
CA GLU A 339 10.12 26.44 2.66
C GLU A 339 10.59 25.39 1.62
N SER A 340 9.68 24.87 0.81
CA SER A 340 9.85 23.58 0.13
C SER A 340 10.53 23.56 -1.24
N LYS A 341 11.18 24.61 -1.76
CA LYS A 341 11.87 24.44 -3.06
C LYS A 341 13.17 23.66 -2.93
N LYS A 342 13.98 23.93 -1.91
CA LYS A 342 15.28 23.25 -1.74
C LYS A 342 15.09 21.82 -1.27
N ASP A 343 14.29 21.61 -0.23
CA ASP A 343 14.04 20.27 0.32
C ASP A 343 13.33 19.34 -0.67
N LYS A 344 12.31 19.84 -1.39
CA LYS A 344 11.69 19.05 -2.47
C LYS A 344 12.71 18.71 -3.55
N VAL A 345 13.58 19.65 -3.92
CA VAL A 345 14.64 19.39 -4.90
C VAL A 345 15.64 18.35 -4.39
N ILE A 346 16.08 18.45 -3.13
CA ILE A 346 16.98 17.47 -2.50
C ILE A 346 16.33 16.09 -2.51
N ILE A 347 15.07 15.97 -2.10
CA ILE A 347 14.34 14.69 -2.13
C ILE A 347 14.27 14.16 -3.56
N LEU A 348 13.85 14.99 -4.52
CA LEU A 348 13.73 14.60 -5.93
C LEU A 348 15.07 14.19 -6.57
N GLN A 349 16.20 14.71 -6.08
CA GLN A 349 17.53 14.43 -6.64
C GLN A 349 18.19 13.20 -6.05
N ASN A 350 17.89 12.87 -4.79
CA ASN A 350 18.64 11.86 -4.05
C ASN A 350 17.91 10.50 -3.95
N PHE A 351 16.59 10.46 -4.09
CA PHE A 351 15.80 9.25 -3.88
C PHE A 351 15.08 8.77 -5.13
N ASP A 352 14.85 7.46 -5.19
CA ASP A 352 14.13 6.83 -6.29
C ASP A 352 12.68 6.53 -5.93
N PHE A 353 12.41 6.31 -4.64
CA PHE A 353 11.06 6.16 -4.08
C PHE A 353 10.76 7.20 -3.02
N LEU A 354 9.54 7.70 -3.06
CA LEU A 354 8.91 8.45 -1.99
C LEU A 354 7.64 7.74 -1.52
N LEU A 355 7.58 7.35 -0.25
CA LEU A 355 6.44 6.65 0.33
C LEU A 355 5.73 7.53 1.38
N ASN A 356 4.40 7.65 1.25
CA ASN A 356 3.57 8.48 2.14
C ASN A 356 2.22 7.81 2.53
N GLY A 357 1.50 8.47 3.44
CA GLY A 357 0.16 8.11 3.93
C GLY A 357 -0.81 9.29 3.92
N HIS A 358 -1.57 9.46 5.02
CA HIS A 358 -2.37 10.64 5.38
C HIS A 358 -3.65 10.91 4.55
N ILE A 359 -3.59 10.86 3.21
CA ILE A 359 -4.77 11.14 2.36
C ILE A 359 -5.85 10.05 2.51
N HIS A 360 -5.48 8.88 3.04
CA HIS A 360 -6.31 7.67 3.15
C HIS A 360 -6.84 7.12 1.82
N ASP A 361 -6.43 7.67 0.69
CA ASP A 361 -6.58 7.07 -0.63
C ASP A 361 -5.21 6.62 -1.14
N SER A 362 -5.16 5.48 -1.82
CA SER A 362 -3.92 5.01 -2.43
C SER A 362 -3.65 5.74 -3.75
N ALA A 363 -2.39 5.99 -4.03
CA ALA A 363 -1.96 6.63 -5.27
C ALA A 363 -0.57 6.13 -5.70
N TYR A 364 -0.34 6.18 -7.01
CA TYR A 364 0.95 5.99 -7.65
C TYR A 364 1.14 7.07 -8.71
N TYR A 365 2.27 7.78 -8.67
CA TYR A 365 2.64 8.74 -9.69
C TYR A 365 4.14 8.99 -9.70
N ILE A 366 4.64 9.53 -10.80
CA ILE A 366 6.05 9.92 -10.93
C ILE A 366 6.11 11.45 -10.83
N LEU A 367 6.92 11.96 -9.89
CA LEU A 367 7.23 13.38 -9.81
C LEU A 367 8.53 13.67 -10.56
N ASN A 368 8.51 14.75 -11.34
CA ASN A 368 9.62 15.16 -12.18
C ASN A 368 10.18 16.50 -11.72
N SER A 369 11.51 16.62 -11.67
CA SER A 369 12.21 17.88 -11.40
C SER A 369 12.80 18.51 -12.67
N LYS A 370 13.02 19.83 -12.64
CA LYS A 370 13.79 20.55 -13.66
C LYS A 370 15.24 20.08 -13.60
N GLY A 371 15.60 19.17 -14.50
CA GLY A 371 16.86 18.41 -14.47
C GLY A 371 16.72 16.94 -14.86
N ASN A 372 15.50 16.50 -15.22
CA ASN A 372 15.19 15.10 -15.55
C ASN A 372 15.42 14.14 -14.38
N TYR A 373 15.25 14.58 -13.14
CA TYR A 373 15.16 13.64 -12.01
C TYR A 373 13.71 13.19 -11.86
N GLU A 374 13.50 11.90 -11.65
CA GLU A 374 12.20 11.28 -11.45
C GLU A 374 12.20 10.52 -10.13
N ILE A 375 11.13 10.67 -9.36
CA ILE A 375 10.91 9.88 -8.16
C ILE A 375 9.55 9.20 -8.26
N ILE A 376 9.52 7.90 -7.97
CA ILE A 376 8.30 7.13 -7.90
C ILE A 376 7.65 7.41 -6.54
N THR A 377 6.47 8.02 -6.56
CA THR A 377 5.73 8.36 -5.35
C THR A 377 4.56 7.40 -5.16
N ILE A 378 4.45 6.82 -3.97
CA ILE A 378 3.44 5.84 -3.60
C ILE A 378 2.77 6.28 -2.30
N ILE A 379 1.45 6.42 -2.34
CA ILE A 379 0.63 6.67 -1.15
C ILE A 379 -0.06 5.35 -0.79
N ALA A 380 0.16 4.86 0.44
CA ALA A 380 -0.41 3.58 0.87
C ALA A 380 -1.94 3.60 0.98
N GLY A 381 -2.52 4.76 1.32
CA GLY A 381 -3.88 4.86 1.87
C GLY A 381 -3.95 4.32 3.30
N SER A 382 -5.16 4.15 3.85
CA SER A 382 -5.32 3.69 5.24
C SER A 382 -5.40 2.18 5.35
N THR A 383 -4.52 1.53 6.07
CA THR A 383 -4.58 0.07 6.21
C THR A 383 -5.72 -0.37 7.13
N PHE A 384 -6.05 0.44 8.14
CA PHE A 384 -7.14 0.16 9.06
C PHE A 384 -7.84 1.45 9.47
N ILE A 385 -9.11 1.61 9.07
CA ILE A 385 -9.99 2.63 9.65
C ILE A 385 -11.39 2.07 9.74
N ARG A 386 -12.00 2.11 10.93
CA ARG A 386 -13.37 1.59 11.13
C ARG A 386 -14.46 2.47 10.53
N ASN A 387 -14.17 3.74 10.29
CA ASN A 387 -15.14 4.71 9.81
C ASN A 387 -15.01 4.88 8.29
N PRO A 388 -15.92 4.30 7.49
CA PRO A 388 -15.83 4.32 6.02
C PRO A 388 -15.96 5.72 5.41
N GLY A 389 -16.50 6.70 6.15
CA GLY A 389 -16.57 8.09 5.72
C GLY A 389 -15.25 8.87 5.76
N ARG A 390 -14.13 8.23 6.14
CA ARG A 390 -12.83 8.88 6.31
C ARG A 390 -11.76 8.46 5.29
N GLY A 391 -12.10 7.68 4.28
CA GLY A 391 -11.17 7.21 3.26
C GLY A 391 -11.33 5.72 2.98
N LYS A 392 -10.60 5.22 1.98
CA LYS A 392 -10.65 3.81 1.59
C LYS A 392 -9.54 3.04 2.27
N GLN A 393 -9.83 1.83 2.74
CA GLN A 393 -8.75 1.04 3.29
C GLN A 393 -7.88 0.50 2.16
N CYS A 394 -6.60 0.86 2.13
CA CYS A 394 -5.65 0.47 1.09
C CYS A 394 -4.31 0.03 1.68
N TYR A 395 -3.57 -0.77 0.90
CA TYR A 395 -2.16 -1.06 1.11
C TYR A 395 -1.48 -1.40 -0.20
N ASN A 396 -0.14 -1.47 -0.22
CA ASN A 396 0.60 -1.93 -1.39
C ASN A 396 1.81 -2.82 -1.07
N ILE A 397 2.15 -3.67 -2.03
CA ILE A 397 3.37 -4.48 -2.04
C ILE A 397 4.19 -4.06 -3.26
N ILE A 398 5.48 -3.84 -3.09
CA ILE A 398 6.38 -3.61 -4.22
C ILE A 398 7.40 -4.74 -4.31
N LYS A 399 7.62 -5.22 -5.53
CA LYS A 399 8.58 -6.29 -5.85
C LYS A 399 9.45 -5.85 -7.02
N ILE A 400 10.75 -5.69 -6.78
CA ILE A 400 11.74 -5.18 -7.75
C ILE A 400 12.80 -6.23 -8.01
N ASP A 401 13.08 -6.52 -9.28
CA ASP A 401 14.25 -7.27 -9.72
C ASP A 401 15.50 -6.46 -9.39
N SER A 402 16.34 -6.99 -8.50
CA SER A 402 17.48 -6.25 -7.96
C SER A 402 18.62 -6.05 -8.97
N LYS A 403 18.56 -6.69 -10.13
CA LYS A 403 19.53 -6.59 -11.22
C LYS A 403 19.10 -5.63 -12.30
N ASN A 404 17.85 -5.73 -12.74
CA ASN A 404 17.30 -4.87 -13.80
C ASN A 404 16.67 -3.59 -13.25
N LEU A 405 16.45 -3.53 -11.94
CA LEU A 405 15.78 -2.44 -11.23
C LEU A 405 14.36 -2.16 -11.79
N GLU A 406 13.72 -3.22 -12.28
CA GLU A 406 12.36 -3.25 -12.82
C GLU A 406 11.49 -4.17 -11.97
N GLY A 407 10.20 -3.86 -11.86
CA GLY A 407 9.34 -4.53 -10.91
C GLY A 407 7.87 -4.20 -11.05
N TYR A 408 7.12 -4.62 -10.05
CA TYR A 408 5.67 -4.46 -9.99
C TYR A 408 5.24 -3.98 -8.62
N GLY A 409 4.30 -3.03 -8.61
CA GLY A 409 3.52 -2.65 -7.44
C GLY A 409 2.13 -3.28 -7.48
N TYR A 410 1.74 -3.92 -6.39
CA TYR A 410 0.44 -4.54 -6.18
C TYR A 410 -0.35 -3.67 -5.21
N PHE A 411 -1.34 -2.94 -5.72
CA PHE A 411 -2.15 -2.02 -4.92
C PHE A 411 -3.47 -2.68 -4.59
N ARG A 412 -3.84 -2.61 -3.31
CA ARG A 412 -4.98 -3.34 -2.75
C ARG A 412 -5.90 -2.38 -2.05
N LYS A 413 -7.20 -2.61 -2.20
CA LYS A 413 -8.25 -1.81 -1.58
C LYS A 413 -9.30 -2.73 -0.96
N PHE A 414 -9.75 -2.41 0.24
CA PHE A 414 -10.83 -3.14 0.90
C PHE A 414 -12.18 -2.78 0.28
N GLU A 415 -12.94 -3.82 -0.08
CA GLU A 415 -14.29 -3.69 -0.60
C GLU A 415 -15.29 -3.95 0.53
N GLU A 416 -15.75 -2.87 1.15
CA GLU A 416 -16.55 -2.90 2.39
C GLU A 416 -17.81 -3.77 2.25
N GLY A 417 -18.54 -3.67 1.14
CA GLY A 417 -19.77 -4.44 0.93
C GLY A 417 -19.56 -5.95 0.76
N ALA A 418 -18.34 -6.39 0.44
CA ALA A 418 -18.02 -7.79 0.20
C ALA A 418 -16.98 -8.36 1.19
N HIS A 419 -16.45 -7.52 2.08
CA HIS A 419 -15.53 -7.88 3.15
C HIS A 419 -14.25 -8.60 2.71
N TYR A 420 -13.66 -8.17 1.59
CA TYR A 420 -12.39 -8.68 1.10
C TYR A 420 -11.53 -7.55 0.50
N TRP A 421 -10.23 -7.81 0.34
CA TRP A 421 -9.31 -6.90 -0.32
C TRP A 421 -9.23 -7.25 -1.81
N ALA A 422 -9.50 -6.27 -2.67
CA ALA A 422 -9.44 -6.38 -4.11
C ALA A 422 -8.22 -5.64 -4.67
N ILE A 423 -7.97 -5.83 -5.96
CA ILE A 423 -7.08 -4.95 -6.73
C ILE A 423 -7.63 -3.53 -6.66
N ASP A 424 -6.78 -2.56 -6.33
CA ASP A 424 -7.14 -1.15 -6.46
C ASP A 424 -7.07 -0.71 -7.92
N THR A 425 -8.20 -0.84 -8.62
CA THR A 425 -8.31 -0.46 -10.03
C THR A 425 -8.17 1.04 -10.26
N SER A 426 -8.30 1.87 -9.22
CA SER A 426 -8.11 3.32 -9.34
C SER A 426 -6.63 3.69 -9.51
N VAL A 427 -5.72 2.84 -9.03
CA VAL A 427 -4.27 2.99 -9.20
C VAL A 427 -3.76 2.13 -10.36
N CYS A 428 -4.15 0.85 -10.41
CA CYS A 428 -3.61 -0.09 -11.39
C CYS A 428 -4.25 -0.02 -12.79
N GLN A 429 -5.15 0.92 -13.07
CA GLN A 429 -5.83 1.07 -14.38
C GLN A 429 -6.42 -0.24 -14.96
N GLY A 430 -6.80 -1.19 -14.09
CA GLY A 430 -7.38 -2.49 -14.47
C GLY A 430 -6.40 -3.62 -14.79
N THR A 431 -5.08 -3.41 -14.80
CA THR A 431 -4.07 -4.45 -15.07
C THR A 431 -3.78 -5.35 -13.86
N GLY A 432 -4.15 -4.90 -12.65
CA GLY A 432 -3.85 -5.61 -11.41
C GLY A 432 -2.51 -5.23 -10.76
N THR A 433 -1.61 -4.59 -11.53
CA THR A 433 -0.28 -4.20 -11.08
C THR A 433 0.17 -2.92 -11.77
N VAL A 434 0.98 -2.11 -11.09
CA VAL A 434 1.70 -1.00 -11.72
C VAL A 434 3.12 -1.45 -12.04
N GLU A 435 3.59 -1.24 -13.26
CA GLU A 435 5.01 -1.43 -13.59
C GLU A 435 5.85 -0.35 -12.93
N VAL A 436 6.90 -0.79 -12.25
CA VAL A 436 7.85 0.06 -11.52
C VAL A 436 9.20 -0.11 -12.20
N LYS A 437 9.77 0.97 -12.71
CA LYS A 437 11.07 0.95 -13.36
C LYS A 437 11.93 2.08 -12.83
N LEU A 438 13.04 1.71 -12.20
CA LEU A 438 14.09 2.62 -11.81
C LEU A 438 14.97 2.94 -13.03
N ARG A 439 15.61 4.09 -13.00
CA ARG A 439 16.42 4.61 -14.11
C ARG A 439 17.83 4.06 -14.13
#